data_AF-A0A7S1XQ95-F1
#
_entry.id   AF-A0A7S1XQ95-F1
#
_cell.length_a   1.000
_cell.length_b   1.000
_cell.length_c   1.000
_cell.angle_alpha   90.00
_cell.angle_beta   90.00
_cell.angle_gamma   90.00
#
_symmetry.space_group_name_H-M   'P 1'
#
loop_
_entity.id
_entity.type
_entity.pdbx_description
1 polymer ?
#
loop_
_entity_poly.entity_id
_entity_poly.type
_entity_poly.pdbx_seq_one_letter_code
_entity_poly.pdbx_strand_id
1 'polypeptide(L)'
;MQRTYSIEDFEQPDGCVPINSPRTQEACLRVGISAHELMPVDESFYRVENDTEASLTLKREHYQRKRDQKIEMVREQRNHIIEFLETQNMGLRAEQPVGVTLPATIKKESASETAAKAQAQMVDLERKRFASMVKRQKKELDRLVENEKIMMMQQQKIVAADEAEAKRRKEHEEMVAARQAESAAKRQAISLEKKYKADEELRKRKKLAKEEAAREKVIQQMEKEERARWRREAERREEQRRAKLAEHARKSALALAEQERRAEESRKRMERKEAMVKAMMEEKRRKKAIEVEQRQKRAEQRIKSALDRQREIQEEKKRKFDEKEKAAAERAAEIAEIDREKTAKLKEENDAKMAARQDSLRGCYQEQLDRRRRIIQRMRGREHYKNVVAEERARYHHTLKTKHDLQLQDHLENVERIRRVDDYTRLKLMRKIEDEDERFEHIKEERQFLIESRKEMGHQAFLRKFRMNEAIDRMRITNKMDKSLDSIVDGGGKSRRRKKNAVDGEGEG
;
A
#
# COMPACT_ATOMS: atom_id res chain seq x y z
N MET A 1 53.21 -36.07 13.64
CA MET A 1 52.23 -36.47 12.59
C MET A 1 51.11 -35.46 12.60
N GLN A 2 50.85 -34.75 11.49
CA GLN A 2 49.66 -33.88 11.40
C GLN A 2 48.42 -34.77 11.48
N ARG A 3 47.48 -34.45 12.38
CA ARG A 3 46.19 -35.18 12.44
C ARG A 3 45.47 -34.97 11.12
N THR A 4 45.02 -36.08 10.52
CA THR A 4 44.23 -36.06 9.29
C THR A 4 42.75 -35.97 9.65
N TYR A 5 42.08 -34.93 9.19
CA TYR A 5 40.65 -34.69 9.34
C TYR A 5 39.93 -35.06 8.05
N SER A 6 38.98 -35.98 8.17
CA SER A 6 38.13 -36.46 7.08
C SER A 6 36.74 -35.80 7.14
N ILE A 7 35.91 -36.03 6.14
CA ILE A 7 34.49 -35.57 6.12
C ILE A 7 33.63 -36.15 7.27
N GLU A 8 34.13 -37.18 7.96
CA GLU A 8 33.46 -37.81 9.10
C GLU A 8 33.85 -37.15 10.43
N ASP A 9 35.05 -36.56 10.51
CA ASP A 9 35.68 -36.14 11.79
C ASP A 9 35.98 -34.63 11.86
N PHE A 10 35.58 -33.86 10.86
CA PHE A 10 35.90 -32.43 10.77
C PHE A 10 35.01 -31.54 11.66
N GLU A 11 33.83 -32.03 12.06
CA GLU A 11 32.93 -31.36 13.01
C GLU A 11 33.26 -31.82 14.43
N GLN A 12 34.02 -31.02 15.18
CA GLN A 12 34.32 -31.27 16.59
C GLN A 12 33.43 -30.41 17.49
N PRO A 13 33.16 -30.83 18.75
CA PRO A 13 32.36 -30.03 19.68
C PRO A 13 32.97 -28.66 19.99
N ASP A 14 34.30 -28.51 19.86
CA ASP A 14 35.03 -27.25 20.06
C ASP A 14 35.08 -26.37 18.79
N GLY A 15 34.56 -26.85 17.65
CA GLY A 15 34.53 -26.14 16.37
C GLY A 15 34.82 -27.03 15.16
N CYS A 16 34.77 -26.46 13.96
CA CYS A 16 35.11 -27.17 12.72
C CYS A 16 36.58 -26.97 12.35
N VAL A 17 37.26 -28.04 11.96
CA VAL A 17 38.68 -28.02 11.55
C VAL A 17 38.79 -28.19 10.02
N PRO A 18 39.75 -27.52 9.34
CA PRO A 18 39.92 -27.67 7.90
C PRO A 18 40.24 -29.12 7.49
N ILE A 19 39.53 -29.59 6.47
CA ILE A 19 39.68 -30.95 5.93
C ILE A 19 41.02 -31.07 5.18
N ASN A 20 41.84 -32.04 5.58
CA ASN A 20 43.16 -32.30 4.97
C ASN A 20 43.34 -33.77 4.51
N SER A 21 42.32 -34.62 4.66
CA SER A 21 42.37 -36.01 4.19
C SER A 21 42.44 -36.08 2.64
N PRO A 22 43.44 -36.77 2.05
CA PRO A 22 43.59 -36.85 0.59
C PRO A 22 42.36 -37.43 -0.12
N ARG A 23 41.72 -38.44 0.47
CA ARG A 23 40.52 -39.08 -0.10
C ARG A 23 39.33 -38.12 -0.11
N THR A 24 39.19 -37.32 0.95
CA THR A 24 38.12 -36.33 1.02
C THR A 24 38.38 -35.16 0.07
N GLN A 25 39.64 -34.72 -0.08
CA GLN A 25 40.00 -33.68 -1.04
C GLN A 25 39.75 -34.15 -2.48
N GLU A 26 40.10 -35.38 -2.82
CA GLU A 26 39.78 -35.99 -4.12
C GLU A 26 38.26 -36.10 -4.34
N ALA A 27 37.49 -36.50 -3.32
CA ALA A 27 36.03 -36.51 -3.40
C ALA A 27 35.45 -35.11 -3.67
N CYS A 28 35.97 -34.08 -2.97
CA CYS A 28 35.59 -32.69 -3.16
C CYS A 28 35.83 -32.23 -4.61
N LEU A 29 36.99 -32.53 -5.18
CA LEU A 29 37.33 -32.21 -6.57
C LEU A 29 36.42 -32.91 -7.58
N ARG A 30 36.09 -34.19 -7.37
CA ARG A 30 35.18 -34.95 -8.25
C ARG A 30 33.75 -34.40 -8.25
N VAL A 31 33.28 -33.87 -7.12
CA VAL A 31 31.94 -33.26 -7.04
C VAL A 31 31.93 -31.80 -7.51
N GLY A 32 33.11 -31.15 -7.53
CA GLY A 32 33.27 -29.73 -7.83
C GLY A 32 32.93 -28.83 -6.64
N ILE A 33 33.13 -29.30 -5.41
CA ILE A 33 32.90 -28.56 -4.16
C ILE A 33 34.25 -28.24 -3.52
N SER A 34 34.43 -27.02 -3.00
CA SER A 34 35.63 -26.67 -2.24
C SER A 34 35.51 -27.12 -0.78
N ALA A 35 36.61 -27.58 -0.18
CA ALA A 35 36.63 -27.98 1.23
C ALA A 35 36.19 -26.85 2.19
N HIS A 36 36.37 -25.58 1.79
CA HIS A 36 35.94 -24.43 2.58
C HIS A 36 34.42 -24.23 2.57
N GLU A 37 33.73 -24.66 1.51
CA GLU A 37 32.25 -24.56 1.41
C GLU A 37 31.53 -25.53 2.36
N LEU A 38 32.26 -26.51 2.93
CA LEU A 38 31.75 -27.47 3.90
C LEU A 38 31.85 -26.94 5.33
N MET A 39 32.56 -25.83 5.54
CA MET A 39 32.72 -25.22 6.86
C MET A 39 31.47 -24.42 7.23
N PRO A 40 31.07 -24.38 8.52
CA PRO A 40 30.00 -23.51 8.97
C PRO A 40 30.41 -22.05 8.77
N VAL A 41 29.44 -21.20 8.43
CA VAL A 41 29.67 -19.79 8.19
C VAL A 41 28.90 -18.96 9.22
N ASP A 42 29.59 -17.94 9.76
CA ASP A 42 29.07 -17.06 10.81
C ASP A 42 27.88 -16.21 10.36
N GLU A 43 27.05 -15.78 11.33
CA GLU A 43 25.85 -14.98 11.05
C GLU A 43 26.16 -13.64 10.36
N SER A 44 27.36 -13.10 10.56
CA SER A 44 27.83 -11.87 9.91
C SER A 44 27.93 -12.00 8.39
N PHE A 45 28.15 -13.20 7.85
CA PHE A 45 28.25 -13.42 6.41
C PHE A 45 26.89 -13.24 5.71
N TYR A 46 25.80 -13.62 6.37
CA TYR A 46 24.45 -13.57 5.77
C TYR A 46 23.78 -12.21 5.91
N ARG A 47 24.29 -11.38 6.82
CA ARG A 47 23.68 -10.11 7.20
C ARG A 47 23.91 -9.06 6.12
N VAL A 48 22.84 -8.65 5.45
CA VAL A 48 22.83 -7.53 4.53
C VAL A 48 22.13 -6.34 5.18
N GLU A 49 22.53 -5.11 4.84
CA GLU A 49 21.87 -3.89 5.32
C GLU A 49 20.36 -3.94 5.03
N ASN A 50 19.55 -3.73 6.06
CA ASN A 50 18.07 -3.79 6.05
C ASN A 50 17.43 -5.19 6.04
N ASP A 51 18.16 -6.25 6.39
CA ASP A 51 17.53 -7.56 6.57
C ASP A 51 16.61 -7.63 7.80
N THR A 52 15.45 -8.24 7.60
CA THR A 52 14.54 -8.61 8.71
C THR A 52 15.05 -9.87 9.40
N GLU A 53 14.76 -10.05 10.69
CA GLU A 53 15.13 -11.27 11.43
C GLU A 53 14.63 -12.54 10.73
N ALA A 54 13.41 -12.50 10.17
CA ALA A 54 12.85 -13.61 9.40
C ALA A 54 13.62 -13.91 8.10
N SER A 55 14.16 -12.89 7.43
CA SER A 55 15.05 -13.10 6.28
C SER A 55 16.39 -13.70 6.70
N LEU A 56 16.94 -13.30 7.85
CA LEU A 56 18.20 -13.85 8.36
C LEU A 56 18.05 -15.32 8.74
N THR A 57 16.98 -15.69 9.46
CA THR A 57 16.73 -17.10 9.79
C THR A 57 16.54 -17.94 8.53
N LEU A 58 15.81 -17.43 7.54
CA LEU A 58 15.62 -18.10 6.26
C LEU A 58 16.96 -18.33 5.53
N LYS A 59 17.82 -17.32 5.47
CA LYS A 59 19.17 -17.46 4.88
C LYS A 59 19.98 -18.51 5.62
N ARG A 60 20.03 -18.44 6.96
CA ARG A 60 20.78 -19.38 7.80
C ARG A 60 20.32 -20.82 7.57
N GLU A 61 19.01 -21.07 7.58
CA GLU A 61 18.43 -22.39 7.31
C GLU A 61 18.74 -22.87 5.89
N HIS A 62 18.69 -21.98 4.90
CA HIS A 62 19.02 -22.32 3.51
C HIS A 62 20.49 -22.73 3.37
N TYR A 63 21.43 -21.93 3.88
CA TYR A 63 22.85 -22.24 3.81
C TYR A 63 23.22 -23.49 4.60
N GLN A 64 22.62 -23.71 5.78
CA GLN A 64 22.84 -24.93 6.55
C GLN A 64 22.34 -26.16 5.79
N ARG A 65 21.12 -26.10 5.25
CA ARG A 65 20.56 -27.21 4.44
C ARG A 65 21.44 -27.51 3.22
N LYS A 66 21.98 -26.47 2.57
CA LYS A 66 22.88 -26.62 1.42
C LYS A 66 24.23 -27.20 1.81
N ARG A 67 24.77 -26.76 2.93
CA ARG A 67 25.99 -27.31 3.51
C ARG A 67 25.82 -28.80 3.78
N ASP A 68 24.73 -29.20 4.42
CA ASP A 68 24.45 -30.61 4.73
C ASP A 68 24.32 -31.45 3.44
N GLN A 69 23.65 -30.93 2.41
CA GLN A 69 23.60 -31.55 1.08
C GLN A 69 25.00 -31.70 0.45
N LYS A 70 25.83 -30.66 0.52
CA LYS A 70 27.22 -30.69 -0.01
C LYS A 70 28.06 -31.73 0.75
N ILE A 71 27.91 -31.83 2.07
CA ILE A 71 28.57 -32.83 2.90
C ILE A 71 28.14 -34.24 2.50
N GLU A 72 26.84 -34.47 2.32
CA GLU A 72 26.29 -35.76 1.89
C GLU A 72 26.86 -36.19 0.53
N MET A 73 26.85 -35.30 -0.48
CA MET A 73 27.43 -35.58 -1.79
C MET A 73 28.93 -35.94 -1.71
N VAL A 74 29.70 -35.24 -0.88
CA VAL A 74 31.13 -35.52 -0.69
C VAL A 74 31.34 -36.84 0.07
N ARG A 75 30.48 -37.16 1.05
CA ARG A 75 30.49 -38.44 1.77
C ARG A 75 30.25 -39.61 0.82
N GLU A 76 29.22 -39.52 -0.02
CA GLU A 76 28.92 -40.54 -1.03
C GLU A 76 30.11 -40.75 -1.98
N GLN A 77 30.70 -39.68 -2.51
CA GLN A 77 31.85 -39.81 -3.40
C GLN A 77 33.11 -40.33 -2.70
N ARG A 78 33.34 -39.96 -1.44
CA ARG A 78 34.43 -40.53 -0.65
C ARG A 78 34.24 -42.03 -0.47
N ASN A 79 33.04 -42.48 -0.13
CA ASN A 79 32.75 -43.90 0.04
C ASN A 79 32.95 -44.65 -1.28
N HIS A 80 32.51 -44.07 -2.40
CA HIS A 80 32.78 -44.63 -3.72
C HIS A 80 34.28 -44.74 -4.04
N ILE A 81 35.10 -43.77 -3.63
CA ILE A 81 36.57 -43.86 -3.75
C ILE A 81 37.12 -44.99 -2.88
N ILE A 82 36.63 -45.14 -1.65
CA ILE A 82 37.07 -46.20 -0.74
C ILE A 82 36.73 -47.57 -1.33
N GLU A 83 35.48 -47.78 -1.76
CA GLU A 83 35.03 -49.01 -2.42
C GLU A 83 35.84 -49.32 -3.69
N PHE A 84 36.13 -48.31 -4.50
CA PHE A 84 36.97 -48.48 -5.70
C PHE A 84 38.40 -48.90 -5.34
N LEU A 85 38.99 -48.33 -4.29
CA LEU A 85 40.35 -48.69 -3.85
C LEU A 85 40.38 -50.08 -3.20
N GLU A 86 39.35 -50.45 -2.45
CA GLU A 86 39.20 -51.77 -1.85
C GLU A 86 39.05 -52.85 -2.94
N THR A 87 38.23 -52.60 -3.95
CA THR A 87 38.05 -53.52 -5.09
C THR A 87 39.31 -53.63 -5.96
N GLN A 88 40.06 -52.54 -6.18
CA GLN A 88 41.36 -52.62 -6.86
C GLN A 88 42.43 -53.36 -6.05
N ASN A 89 42.47 -53.17 -4.73
CA ASN A 89 43.41 -53.88 -3.85
C ASN A 89 43.09 -55.38 -3.71
N MET A 90 41.83 -55.78 -3.98
CA MET A 90 41.40 -57.18 -4.03
C MET A 90 41.76 -57.91 -5.35
N GLY A 91 42.58 -57.32 -6.22
CA GLY A 91 43.13 -58.00 -7.41
C GLY A 91 42.13 -58.26 -8.54
N LEU A 92 40.88 -57.80 -8.41
CA LEU A 92 39.91 -57.82 -9.48
C LEU A 92 40.14 -56.59 -10.37
N ARG A 93 40.90 -56.82 -11.44
CA ARG A 93 41.14 -55.88 -12.54
C ARG A 93 39.80 -55.38 -13.07
N ALA A 94 39.32 -54.25 -12.55
CA ALA A 94 38.15 -53.55 -13.06
C ALA A 94 38.43 -53.09 -14.50
N GLU A 95 37.87 -53.80 -15.47
CA GLU A 95 37.82 -53.35 -16.85
C GLU A 95 37.07 -52.02 -16.92
N GLN A 96 37.74 -50.98 -17.41
CA GLN A 96 37.03 -49.83 -17.94
C GLN A 96 36.26 -50.25 -19.19
N PRO A 97 35.05 -49.72 -19.45
CA PRO A 97 34.32 -50.02 -20.66
C PRO A 97 34.90 -49.22 -21.82
N VAL A 98 35.96 -49.74 -22.43
CA VAL A 98 36.42 -49.31 -23.76
C VAL A 98 36.15 -50.46 -24.72
N GLY A 99 34.96 -50.46 -25.30
CA GLY A 99 34.63 -51.38 -26.38
C GLY A 99 35.46 -51.06 -27.61
N VAL A 100 36.44 -51.90 -27.93
CA VAL A 100 36.64 -52.59 -29.22
C VAL A 100 37.65 -53.71 -28.95
N THR A 101 37.19 -54.95 -28.89
CA THR A 101 38.05 -56.14 -28.84
C THR A 101 38.41 -56.58 -30.26
N LEU A 102 39.70 -56.68 -30.57
CA LEU A 102 40.23 -57.47 -31.68
C LEU A 102 41.06 -58.63 -31.07
N PRO A 103 40.81 -59.89 -31.44
CA PRO A 103 41.60 -61.00 -30.92
C PRO A 103 42.85 -61.23 -31.78
N ALA A 104 44.02 -61.18 -31.15
CA ALA A 104 45.29 -61.57 -31.75
C ALA A 104 45.70 -62.95 -31.20
N THR A 105 45.38 -64.02 -31.95
CA THR A 105 46.08 -65.30 -31.86
C THR A 105 46.27 -65.86 -33.25
N ILE A 106 47.46 -65.67 -33.82
CA ILE A 106 47.89 -66.21 -35.11
C ILE A 106 48.41 -67.63 -34.87
N LYS A 107 47.62 -68.64 -35.26
CA LYS A 107 48.13 -69.98 -35.58
C LYS A 107 48.18 -70.11 -37.11
N LYS A 108 49.30 -70.63 -37.62
CA LYS A 108 49.54 -70.90 -39.04
C LYS A 108 48.57 -71.98 -39.53
N GLU A 109 47.60 -71.60 -40.35
CA GLU A 109 46.79 -72.52 -41.15
C GLU A 109 46.83 -72.09 -42.63
N SER A 110 46.68 -73.06 -43.51
CA SER A 110 47.04 -73.05 -44.93
C SER A 110 46.19 -72.10 -45.80
N ALA A 111 46.82 -71.60 -46.86
CA ALA A 111 46.36 -70.50 -47.73
C ALA A 111 45.04 -70.74 -48.51
N SER A 112 44.38 -71.88 -48.36
CA SER A 112 43.11 -72.19 -49.04
C SER A 112 41.88 -71.83 -48.21
N GLU A 113 41.96 -71.85 -46.87
CA GLU A 113 40.82 -71.48 -46.01
C GLU A 113 40.69 -69.97 -45.81
N THR A 114 41.77 -69.21 -46.00
CA THR A 114 41.80 -67.76 -45.86
C THR A 114 40.95 -67.04 -46.89
N ALA A 115 40.78 -67.61 -48.09
CA ALA A 115 39.97 -67.01 -49.15
C ALA A 115 38.46 -67.13 -48.88
N ALA A 116 38.01 -68.29 -48.38
CA ALA A 116 36.60 -68.51 -48.01
C ALA A 116 36.20 -67.72 -46.75
N LYS A 117 37.10 -67.67 -45.75
CA LYS A 117 36.92 -66.85 -44.54
C LYS A 117 36.92 -65.34 -44.86
N ALA A 118 37.71 -64.88 -45.83
CA ALA A 118 37.70 -63.48 -46.28
C ALA A 118 36.39 -63.07 -46.99
N GLN A 119 35.79 -63.96 -47.80
CA GLN A 119 34.49 -63.70 -48.42
C GLN A 119 33.35 -63.70 -47.38
N ALA A 120 33.36 -64.62 -46.41
CA ALA A 120 32.40 -64.62 -45.31
C ALA A 120 32.53 -63.38 -44.40
N GLN A 121 33.76 -62.95 -44.11
CA GLN A 121 34.03 -61.72 -43.36
C GLN A 121 33.58 -60.44 -44.09
N MET A 122 33.66 -60.41 -45.43
CA MET A 122 33.13 -59.32 -46.25
C MET A 122 31.61 -59.21 -46.14
N VAL A 123 30.89 -60.34 -46.27
CA VAL A 123 29.43 -60.38 -46.14
C VAL A 123 28.96 -60.01 -44.73
N ASP A 124 29.70 -60.42 -43.69
CA ASP A 124 29.39 -60.05 -42.31
C ASP A 124 29.69 -58.57 -42.00
N LEU A 125 30.70 -57.98 -42.64
CA LEU A 125 30.97 -56.54 -42.56
C LEU A 125 29.87 -55.73 -43.26
N GLU A 126 29.35 -56.19 -44.39
CA GLU A 126 28.20 -55.57 -45.07
C GLU A 126 26.93 -55.67 -44.23
N ARG A 127 26.64 -56.83 -43.63
CA ARG A 127 25.52 -57.00 -42.68
C ARG A 127 25.64 -56.09 -41.46
N LYS A 128 26.85 -55.91 -40.91
CA LYS A 128 27.10 -54.97 -39.80
C LYS A 128 26.94 -53.52 -40.23
N ARG A 129 27.32 -53.15 -41.46
CA ARG A 129 27.10 -51.81 -42.02
C ARG A 129 25.61 -51.53 -42.22
N PHE A 130 24.85 -52.47 -42.77
CA PHE A 130 23.39 -52.35 -42.90
C PHE A 130 22.69 -52.29 -41.54
N ALA A 131 23.07 -53.13 -40.58
CA ALA A 131 22.50 -53.08 -39.23
C ALA A 131 22.84 -51.77 -38.49
N SER A 132 24.03 -51.20 -38.72
CA SER A 132 24.41 -49.89 -38.20
C SER A 132 23.61 -48.76 -38.85
N MET A 133 23.39 -48.83 -40.17
CA MET A 133 22.54 -47.89 -40.91
C MET A 133 21.10 -47.93 -40.42
N VAL A 134 20.52 -49.12 -40.25
CA VAL A 134 19.16 -49.31 -39.71
C VAL A 134 19.07 -48.80 -38.26
N LYS A 135 20.09 -49.02 -37.43
CA LYS A 135 20.15 -48.45 -36.07
C LYS A 135 20.23 -46.91 -36.08
N ARG A 136 20.95 -46.32 -37.03
CA ARG A 136 21.01 -44.85 -37.19
C ARG A 136 19.67 -44.29 -37.63
N GLN A 137 19.06 -44.88 -38.66
CA GLN A 137 17.73 -44.51 -39.15
C GLN A 137 16.66 -44.66 -38.08
N LYS A 138 16.72 -45.73 -37.27
CA LYS A 138 15.80 -45.93 -36.14
C LYS A 138 15.98 -44.85 -35.06
N LYS A 139 17.22 -44.48 -34.72
CA LYS A 139 17.50 -43.38 -33.78
C LYS A 139 17.09 -42.01 -34.32
N GLU A 140 17.19 -41.78 -35.62
CA GLU A 140 16.70 -40.54 -36.26
C GLU A 140 15.17 -40.48 -36.24
N LEU A 141 14.49 -41.59 -36.53
CA LEU A 141 13.04 -41.71 -36.37
C LEU A 141 12.59 -41.50 -34.92
N ASP A 142 13.28 -42.11 -33.95
CA ASP A 142 12.97 -41.95 -32.53
C ASP A 142 13.13 -40.49 -32.08
N ARG A 143 14.17 -39.78 -32.57
CA ARG A 143 14.37 -38.34 -32.33
C ARG A 143 13.29 -37.47 -32.96
N LEU A 144 12.85 -37.79 -34.18
CA LEU A 144 11.75 -37.08 -34.84
C LEU A 144 10.44 -37.26 -34.07
N VAL A 145 10.15 -38.48 -33.60
CA VAL A 145 8.98 -38.79 -32.79
C VAL A 145 9.04 -38.10 -31.41
N GLU A 146 10.22 -38.04 -30.78
CA GLU A 146 10.40 -37.27 -29.53
C GLU A 146 10.19 -35.77 -29.75
N ASN A 147 10.72 -35.21 -30.83
CA ASN A 147 10.54 -33.81 -31.16
C ASN A 147 9.06 -33.49 -31.46
N GLU A 148 8.35 -34.35 -32.18
CA GLU A 148 6.90 -34.21 -32.41
C GLU A 148 6.10 -34.33 -31.11
N LYS A 149 6.46 -35.24 -30.20
CA LYS A 149 5.83 -35.35 -28.88
C LYS A 149 6.06 -34.09 -28.03
N ILE A 150 7.26 -33.52 -28.07
CA ILE A 150 7.58 -32.28 -27.36
C ILE A 150 6.76 -31.12 -27.94
N MET A 151 6.69 -31.00 -29.27
CA MET A 151 5.87 -29.98 -29.95
C MET A 151 4.38 -30.15 -29.63
N MET A 152 3.86 -31.37 -29.65
CA MET A 152 2.47 -31.65 -29.28
C MET A 152 2.17 -31.30 -27.82
N MET A 153 3.07 -31.63 -26.89
CA MET A 153 2.92 -31.26 -25.48
C MET A 153 3.01 -29.75 -25.26
N GLN A 154 3.86 -29.04 -26.01
CA GLN A 154 3.94 -27.58 -25.98
C GLN A 154 2.65 -26.95 -26.52
N GLN A 155 2.12 -27.45 -27.63
CA GLN A 155 0.85 -27.00 -28.20
C GLN A 155 -0.32 -27.23 -27.22
N GLN A 156 -0.37 -28.38 -26.56
CA GLN A 156 -1.38 -28.67 -25.52
C GLN A 156 -1.25 -27.75 -24.31
N LYS A 157 -0.03 -27.41 -23.87
CA LYS A 157 0.19 -26.45 -22.78
C LYS A 157 -0.24 -25.03 -23.15
N ILE A 158 0.01 -24.60 -24.39
CA ILE A 158 -0.44 -23.29 -24.89
C ILE A 158 -1.96 -23.23 -24.90
N VAL A 159 -2.63 -24.24 -25.48
CA VAL A 159 -4.10 -24.30 -25.51
C VAL A 159 -4.71 -24.31 -24.10
N ALA A 160 -4.15 -25.09 -23.18
CA ALA A 160 -4.62 -25.12 -21.79
C ALA A 160 -4.39 -23.79 -21.05
N ALA A 161 -3.29 -23.09 -21.33
CA ALA A 161 -3.02 -21.76 -20.77
C ALA A 161 -3.98 -20.70 -21.33
N ASP A 162 -4.23 -20.72 -22.64
CA ASP A 162 -5.17 -19.81 -23.31
C ASP A 162 -6.61 -20.03 -22.82
N GLU A 163 -7.04 -21.28 -22.62
CA GLU A 163 -8.35 -21.60 -22.04
C GLU A 163 -8.49 -21.12 -20.59
N ALA A 164 -7.44 -21.25 -19.78
CA ALA A 164 -7.43 -20.78 -18.41
C ALA A 164 -7.44 -19.24 -18.34
N GLU A 165 -6.71 -18.56 -19.22
CA GLU A 165 -6.71 -17.10 -19.32
C GLU A 165 -8.07 -16.58 -19.83
N ALA A 166 -8.67 -17.25 -20.82
CA ALA A 166 -10.01 -16.92 -21.31
C ALA A 166 -11.09 -17.06 -20.23
N LYS A 167 -11.01 -18.10 -19.37
CA LYS A 167 -11.91 -18.25 -18.21
C LYS A 167 -11.72 -17.10 -17.21
N ARG A 168 -10.48 -16.75 -16.87
CA ARG A 168 -10.19 -15.62 -15.97
C ARG A 168 -10.65 -14.28 -16.52
N ARG A 169 -10.52 -14.05 -17.83
CA ARG A 169 -11.01 -12.83 -18.48
C ARG A 169 -12.54 -12.75 -18.42
N LYS A 170 -13.25 -13.84 -18.72
CA LYS A 170 -14.72 -13.91 -18.60
C LYS A 170 -15.19 -13.67 -17.16
N GLU A 171 -14.58 -14.32 -16.18
CA GLU A 171 -14.90 -14.11 -14.75
C GLU A 171 -14.64 -12.65 -14.32
N HIS A 172 -13.55 -12.05 -14.80
CA HIS A 172 -13.25 -10.64 -14.52
C HIS A 172 -14.26 -9.69 -15.18
N GLU A 173 -14.63 -9.94 -16.43
CA GLU A 173 -15.65 -9.17 -17.16
C GLU A 173 -17.02 -9.28 -16.49
N GLU A 174 -17.43 -10.48 -16.05
CA GLU A 174 -18.67 -10.71 -15.31
C GLU A 174 -18.67 -9.98 -13.96
N MET A 175 -17.56 -10.02 -13.22
CA MET A 175 -17.41 -9.29 -11.96
C MET A 175 -17.47 -7.77 -12.17
N VAL A 176 -16.83 -7.26 -13.22
CA VAL A 176 -16.86 -5.82 -13.55
C VAL A 176 -18.27 -5.40 -13.97
N ALA A 177 -18.96 -6.20 -14.80
CA ALA A 177 -20.34 -5.96 -15.20
C ALA A 177 -21.30 -5.98 -14.01
N ALA A 178 -21.16 -6.95 -13.09
CA ALA A 178 -21.96 -7.02 -11.86
C ALA A 178 -21.75 -5.79 -10.97
N ARG A 179 -20.51 -5.33 -10.82
CA ARG A 179 -20.19 -4.12 -10.04
C ARG A 179 -20.73 -2.84 -10.68
N GLN A 180 -20.71 -2.75 -12.01
CA GLN A 180 -21.33 -1.64 -12.75
C GLN A 180 -22.85 -1.65 -12.62
N ALA A 181 -23.49 -2.82 -12.72
CA ALA A 181 -24.93 -2.99 -12.53
C ALA A 181 -25.37 -2.63 -11.10
N GLU A 182 -24.62 -3.05 -10.07
CA GLU A 182 -24.89 -2.68 -8.68
C GLU A 182 -24.75 -1.17 -8.43
N SER A 183 -23.75 -0.52 -9.04
CA SER A 183 -23.59 0.94 -8.98
C SER A 183 -24.75 1.66 -9.67
N ALA A 184 -25.19 1.18 -10.83
CA ALA A 184 -26.33 1.73 -11.56
C ALA A 184 -27.63 1.57 -10.77
N ALA A 185 -27.88 0.40 -10.16
CA ALA A 185 -29.03 0.15 -9.31
C ALA A 185 -29.05 1.06 -8.07
N LYS A 186 -27.90 1.26 -7.41
CA LYS A 186 -27.76 2.22 -6.29
C LYS A 186 -28.04 3.66 -6.72
N ARG A 187 -27.57 4.08 -7.89
CA ARG A 187 -27.87 5.43 -8.45
C ARG A 187 -29.36 5.60 -8.77
N GLN A 188 -30.00 4.57 -9.34
CA GLN A 188 -31.44 4.58 -9.61
C GLN A 188 -32.26 4.62 -8.32
N ALA A 189 -31.89 3.85 -7.29
CA ALA A 189 -32.54 3.87 -5.98
C ALA A 189 -32.45 5.25 -5.31
N ILE A 190 -31.27 5.88 -5.32
CA ILE A 190 -31.09 7.25 -4.79
C ILE A 190 -31.90 8.27 -5.58
N SER A 191 -32.01 8.11 -6.91
CA SER A 191 -32.81 8.99 -7.76
C SER A 191 -34.32 8.86 -7.46
N LEU A 192 -34.81 7.64 -7.26
CA LEU A 192 -36.20 7.37 -6.87
C LEU A 192 -36.52 7.90 -5.48
N GLU A 193 -35.62 7.75 -4.50
CA GLU A 193 -35.79 8.28 -3.15
C GLU A 193 -35.80 9.82 -3.13
N LYS A 194 -34.94 10.46 -3.93
CA LYS A 194 -34.95 11.92 -4.10
C LYS A 194 -36.25 12.42 -4.74
N LYS A 195 -36.79 11.71 -5.73
CA LYS A 195 -38.10 12.03 -6.33
C LYS A 195 -39.22 11.89 -5.32
N TYR A 196 -39.24 10.82 -4.53
CA TYR A 196 -40.26 10.61 -3.48
C TYR A 196 -40.25 11.72 -2.43
N LYS A 197 -39.07 12.12 -1.94
CA LYS A 197 -38.93 13.24 -0.99
C LYS A 197 -39.35 14.58 -1.59
N ALA A 198 -39.02 14.85 -2.85
CA ALA A 198 -39.44 16.06 -3.55
C ALA A 198 -40.97 16.11 -3.72
N ASP A 199 -41.62 14.99 -4.04
CA ASP A 199 -43.07 14.91 -4.17
C ASP A 199 -43.79 15.06 -2.83
N GLU A 200 -43.23 14.53 -1.73
CA GLU A 200 -43.76 14.75 -0.38
C GLU A 200 -43.64 16.21 0.07
N GLU A 201 -42.50 16.88 -0.21
CA GLU A 201 -42.32 18.30 0.09
C GLU A 201 -43.26 19.19 -0.74
N LEU A 202 -43.47 18.86 -2.02
CA LEU A 202 -44.44 19.55 -2.87
C LEU A 202 -45.88 19.39 -2.34
N ARG A 203 -46.24 18.21 -1.83
CA ARG A 203 -47.54 17.96 -1.20
C ARG A 203 -47.71 18.74 0.10
N LYS A 204 -46.66 18.86 0.92
CA LYS A 204 -46.68 19.67 2.15
C LYS A 204 -46.81 21.17 1.85
N ARG A 205 -46.08 21.68 0.86
CA ARG A 205 -46.20 23.09 0.40
C ARG A 205 -47.59 23.41 -0.14
N LYS A 206 -48.20 22.51 -0.93
CA LYS A 206 -49.57 22.69 -1.43
C LYS A 206 -50.63 22.69 -0.30
N LYS A 207 -50.43 21.93 0.77
CA LYS A 207 -51.34 21.93 1.94
C LYS A 207 -51.23 23.23 2.73
N LEU A 208 -50.02 23.71 3.01
CA LEU A 208 -49.80 24.98 3.71
C LEU A 208 -50.34 26.18 2.92
N ALA A 209 -50.10 26.23 1.61
CA ALA A 209 -50.64 27.29 0.75
C ALA A 209 -52.19 27.29 0.68
N LYS A 210 -52.82 26.12 0.77
CA LYS A 210 -54.28 26.01 0.80
C LYS A 210 -54.87 26.46 2.14
N GLU A 211 -54.17 26.23 3.25
CA GLU A 211 -54.56 26.67 4.59
C GLU A 211 -54.38 28.18 4.78
N GLU A 212 -53.28 28.76 4.28
CA GLU A 212 -53.05 30.22 4.31
C GLU A 212 -54.07 30.97 3.43
N ALA A 213 -54.33 30.49 2.20
CA ALA A 213 -55.35 31.08 1.33
C ALA A 213 -56.79 30.96 1.90
N ALA A 214 -57.06 29.95 2.73
CA ALA A 214 -58.35 29.83 3.43
C ALA A 214 -58.46 30.84 4.58
N ARG A 215 -57.39 31.08 5.34
CA ARG A 215 -57.35 32.08 6.42
C ARG A 215 -57.45 33.50 5.90
N GLU A 216 -56.79 33.81 4.79
CA GLU A 216 -56.83 35.13 4.17
C GLU A 216 -58.22 35.48 3.61
N LYS A 217 -58.93 34.50 3.03
CA LYS A 217 -60.32 34.69 2.57
C LYS A 217 -61.30 35.00 3.70
N VAL A 218 -61.11 34.40 4.89
CA VAL A 218 -61.95 34.69 6.07
C VAL A 218 -61.72 36.10 6.57
N ILE A 219 -60.46 36.55 6.64
CA ILE A 219 -60.12 37.92 7.06
C ILE A 219 -60.70 38.96 6.09
N GLN A 220 -60.62 38.72 4.78
CA GLN A 220 -61.20 39.61 3.76
C GLN A 220 -62.73 39.67 3.78
N GLN A 221 -63.41 38.60 4.20
CA GLN A 221 -64.87 38.59 4.37
C GLN A 221 -65.28 39.41 5.60
N MET A 222 -64.57 39.27 6.72
CA MET A 222 -64.81 40.05 7.94
C MET A 222 -64.59 41.56 7.72
N GLU A 223 -63.53 41.96 7.00
CA GLU A 223 -63.28 43.39 6.69
C GLU A 223 -64.34 44.01 5.77
N LYS A 224 -64.92 43.22 4.84
CA LYS A 224 -66.00 43.69 3.96
C LYS A 224 -67.29 43.91 4.74
N GLU A 225 -67.59 43.06 5.71
CA GLU A 225 -68.78 43.19 6.57
C GLU A 225 -68.67 44.41 7.51
N GLU A 226 -67.51 44.64 8.10
CA GLU A 226 -67.21 45.82 8.94
C GLU A 226 -67.35 47.13 8.13
N ARG A 227 -66.80 47.18 6.90
CA ARG A 227 -66.94 48.35 6.02
C ARG A 227 -68.38 48.61 5.57
N ALA A 228 -69.19 47.56 5.41
CA ALA A 228 -70.61 47.69 5.07
C ALA A 228 -71.45 48.20 6.26
N ARG A 229 -71.09 47.83 7.49
CA ARG A 229 -71.73 48.36 8.71
C ARG A 229 -71.47 49.86 8.90
N TRP A 230 -70.23 50.31 8.68
CA TRP A 230 -69.86 51.73 8.75
C TRP A 230 -70.60 52.61 7.73
N ARG A 231 -70.80 52.11 6.49
CA ARG A 231 -71.55 52.85 5.45
C ARG A 231 -73.03 53.05 5.80
N ARG A 232 -73.70 52.02 6.32
CA ARG A 232 -75.11 52.11 6.75
C ARG A 232 -75.30 53.07 7.93
N GLU A 233 -74.31 53.17 8.82
CA GLU A 233 -74.36 54.11 9.95
C GLU A 233 -74.13 55.57 9.53
N ALA A 234 -73.34 55.80 8.46
CA ALA A 234 -73.11 57.13 7.89
C ALA A 234 -74.35 57.68 7.15
N GLU A 235 -75.03 56.85 6.35
CA GLU A 235 -76.26 57.22 5.62
C GLU A 235 -77.39 57.65 6.58
N ARG A 236 -77.55 56.94 7.70
CA ARG A 236 -78.55 57.27 8.75
C ARG A 236 -78.29 58.63 9.42
N ARG A 237 -77.03 59.11 9.47
CA ARG A 237 -76.67 60.44 10.00
C ARG A 237 -76.83 61.57 8.97
N GLU A 238 -76.90 61.27 7.67
CA GLU A 238 -77.18 62.28 6.63
C GLU A 238 -78.68 62.54 6.47
N GLU A 239 -79.52 61.51 6.54
CA GLU A 239 -80.99 61.66 6.48
C GLU A 239 -81.55 62.50 7.64
N GLN A 240 -80.99 62.35 8.84
CA GLN A 240 -81.36 63.15 10.01
C GLN A 240 -80.96 64.63 9.92
N ARG A 241 -79.91 64.96 9.14
CA ARG A 241 -79.49 66.34 8.88
C ARG A 241 -80.36 67.01 7.80
N ARG A 242 -80.77 66.24 6.78
CA ARG A 242 -81.61 66.72 5.68
C ARG A 242 -83.05 67.03 6.11
N ALA A 243 -83.62 66.24 7.02
CA ALA A 243 -84.96 66.49 7.59
C ALA A 243 -85.03 67.77 8.44
N LYS A 244 -83.98 68.07 9.21
CA LYS A 244 -83.92 69.27 10.07
C LYS A 244 -83.76 70.57 9.26
N LEU A 245 -83.10 70.53 8.10
CA LEU A 245 -82.96 71.69 7.21
C LEU A 245 -84.27 72.07 6.52
N ALA A 246 -85.10 71.08 6.16
CA ALA A 246 -86.39 71.28 5.49
C ALA A 246 -87.47 71.86 6.44
N GLU A 247 -87.44 71.49 7.73
CA GLU A 247 -88.31 72.04 8.78
C GLU A 247 -88.01 73.52 9.08
N HIS A 248 -86.73 73.90 9.09
CA HIS A 248 -86.30 75.28 9.36
C HIS A 248 -86.65 76.23 8.20
N ALA A 249 -86.60 75.75 6.95
CA ALA A 249 -86.99 76.52 5.77
C ALA A 249 -88.50 76.87 5.74
N ARG A 250 -89.37 75.95 6.18
CA ARG A 250 -90.84 76.21 6.26
C ARG A 250 -91.21 77.20 7.36
N LYS A 251 -90.52 77.17 8.51
CA LYS A 251 -90.76 78.07 9.65
C LYS A 251 -90.24 79.49 9.38
N SER A 252 -89.22 79.65 8.53
CA SER A 252 -88.65 80.95 8.17
C SER A 252 -89.47 81.72 7.12
N ALA A 253 -90.22 81.02 6.26
CA ALA A 253 -91.05 81.65 5.22
C ALA A 253 -92.37 82.26 5.74
N LEU A 254 -92.91 81.74 6.85
CA LEU A 254 -94.14 82.24 7.48
C LEU A 254 -93.89 83.45 8.42
N ALA A 255 -92.68 83.57 8.98
CA ALA A 255 -92.33 84.65 9.92
C ALA A 255 -91.97 85.98 9.23
N LEU A 256 -91.58 85.97 7.95
CA LEU A 256 -91.25 87.19 7.21
C LEU A 256 -92.51 87.94 6.69
N ALA A 257 -93.61 87.23 6.43
CA ALA A 257 -94.84 87.81 5.87
C ALA A 257 -95.73 88.53 6.91
N GLU A 258 -95.54 88.29 8.20
CA GLU A 258 -96.36 88.86 9.28
C GLU A 258 -95.75 90.12 9.93
N GLN A 259 -94.47 90.40 9.64
CA GLN A 259 -93.72 91.52 10.22
C GLN A 259 -93.77 92.80 9.37
N GLU A 260 -94.10 92.71 8.08
CA GLU A 260 -94.25 93.88 7.20
C GLU A 260 -95.59 94.62 7.41
N ARG A 261 -96.60 93.99 8.03
CA ARG A 261 -97.96 94.57 8.15
C ARG A 261 -98.26 95.32 9.47
N ARG A 262 -97.33 95.34 10.45
CA ARG A 262 -97.57 95.91 11.80
C ARG A 262 -96.66 97.10 12.16
N ALA A 263 -95.75 97.53 11.27
CA ALA A 263 -94.77 98.57 11.56
C ALA A 263 -95.17 100.01 11.12
N GLU A 264 -96.22 100.19 10.32
CA GLU A 264 -96.58 101.53 9.77
C GLU A 264 -97.58 102.35 10.61
N GLU A 265 -98.32 101.77 11.57
CA GLU A 265 -99.45 102.48 12.21
C GLU A 265 -99.20 102.97 13.65
N SER A 266 -98.14 102.54 14.35
CA SER A 266 -97.97 102.82 15.80
C SER A 266 -97.01 103.96 16.15
N ARG A 267 -96.43 104.67 15.17
CA ARG A 267 -95.35 105.65 15.40
C ARG A 267 -95.77 107.14 15.42
N LYS A 268 -97.06 107.49 15.57
CA LYS A 268 -97.52 108.90 15.48
C LYS A 268 -98.47 109.45 16.56
N ARG A 269 -98.62 108.84 17.75
CA ARG A 269 -99.65 109.30 18.72
C ARG A 269 -99.26 109.57 20.18
N MET A 270 -98.01 109.46 20.60
CA MET A 270 -97.64 109.54 22.03
C MET A 270 -96.49 110.52 22.29
N GLU A 271 -96.67 111.81 21.95
CA GLU A 271 -95.63 112.82 22.23
C GLU A 271 -96.14 114.25 22.45
N ARG A 272 -97.35 114.46 23.01
CA ARG A 272 -97.90 115.83 23.15
C ARG A 272 -98.45 116.32 24.50
N LYS A 273 -98.36 115.61 25.64
CA LYS A 273 -98.91 116.18 26.91
C LYS A 273 -98.18 115.82 28.22
N GLU A 274 -96.90 116.19 28.37
CA GLU A 274 -96.17 116.07 29.66
C GLU A 274 -95.39 117.35 30.04
N ALA A 275 -96.03 118.53 30.10
CA ALA A 275 -95.31 119.80 30.34
C ALA A 275 -95.97 120.84 31.25
N MET A 276 -96.69 120.48 32.33
CA MET A 276 -97.23 121.52 33.25
C MET A 276 -97.26 121.21 34.76
N VAL A 277 -96.33 120.41 35.29
CA VAL A 277 -96.21 120.24 36.77
C VAL A 277 -94.75 120.29 37.23
N LYS A 278 -94.04 121.37 36.83
CA LYS A 278 -92.64 121.63 37.21
C LYS A 278 -92.46 122.84 38.14
N ALA A 279 -93.49 123.20 38.90
CA ALA A 279 -93.47 124.36 39.82
C ALA A 279 -93.68 124.02 41.32
N MET A 280 -93.67 122.74 41.73
CA MET A 280 -93.90 122.32 43.13
C MET A 280 -92.66 121.68 43.81
N MET A 281 -91.45 122.14 43.46
CA MET A 281 -90.18 121.48 43.77
C MET A 281 -89.13 122.37 44.46
N GLU A 282 -89.50 123.12 45.52
CA GLU A 282 -88.51 123.81 46.37
C GLU A 282 -88.56 123.51 47.88
N GLU A 283 -89.69 123.05 48.46
CA GLU A 283 -89.72 122.71 49.91
C GLU A 283 -89.24 121.28 50.28
N LYS A 284 -89.09 120.34 49.32
CA LYS A 284 -88.73 118.93 49.63
C LYS A 284 -87.22 118.65 49.82
N ARG A 285 -86.33 119.63 49.58
CA ARG A 285 -84.87 119.39 49.55
C ARG A 285 -84.21 119.23 50.93
N ARG A 286 -84.82 119.69 52.03
CA ARG A 286 -84.17 119.62 53.37
C ARG A 286 -84.35 118.29 54.12
N LYS A 287 -85.31 117.43 53.75
CA LYS A 287 -85.58 116.14 54.43
C LYS A 287 -84.73 114.95 53.95
N LYS A 288 -84.02 115.04 52.83
CA LYS A 288 -83.25 113.93 52.24
C LYS A 288 -81.82 113.74 52.80
N ALA A 289 -81.26 114.72 53.50
CA ALA A 289 -79.86 114.66 53.94
C ALA A 289 -79.60 113.66 55.08
N ILE A 290 -80.55 113.51 56.02
CA ILE A 290 -80.38 112.66 57.22
C ILE A 290 -80.54 111.15 56.92
N GLU A 291 -81.24 110.78 55.85
CA GLU A 291 -81.48 109.38 55.46
C GLU A 291 -80.25 108.70 54.82
N VAL A 292 -79.35 109.49 54.21
CA VAL A 292 -78.19 108.96 53.48
C VAL A 292 -77.12 108.40 54.43
N GLU A 293 -76.92 109.01 55.60
CA GLU A 293 -75.87 108.64 56.54
C GLU A 293 -76.12 107.27 57.22
N GLN A 294 -77.38 106.95 57.52
CA GLN A 294 -77.75 105.67 58.14
C GLN A 294 -77.60 104.47 57.18
N ARG A 295 -77.65 104.69 55.86
CA ARG A 295 -77.44 103.64 54.85
C ARG A 295 -75.97 103.21 54.74
N GLN A 296 -75.03 104.12 54.95
CA GLN A 296 -73.59 103.82 54.78
C GLN A 296 -73.08 102.83 55.85
N LYS A 297 -73.43 103.03 57.13
CA LYS A 297 -72.99 102.16 58.24
C LYS A 297 -73.46 100.69 58.09
N ARG A 298 -74.64 100.46 57.51
CA ARG A 298 -75.17 99.10 57.27
C ARG A 298 -74.49 98.38 56.10
N ALA A 299 -73.92 99.12 55.14
CA ALA A 299 -73.18 98.54 54.03
C ALA A 299 -71.80 98.02 54.47
N GLU A 300 -71.12 98.75 55.36
CA GLU A 300 -69.78 98.37 55.85
C GLU A 300 -69.76 97.05 56.63
N GLN A 301 -70.78 96.79 57.47
CA GLN A 301 -70.88 95.53 58.22
C GLN A 301 -71.08 94.31 57.31
N ARG A 302 -71.81 94.47 56.20
CA ARG A 302 -72.00 93.39 55.21
C ARG A 302 -70.71 93.05 54.49
N ILE A 303 -69.93 94.06 54.12
CA ILE A 303 -68.64 93.89 53.43
C ILE A 303 -67.66 93.11 54.32
N LYS A 304 -67.56 93.43 55.62
CA LYS A 304 -66.68 92.70 56.55
C LYS A 304 -67.05 91.22 56.68
N SER A 305 -68.33 90.91 56.91
CA SER A 305 -68.78 89.52 57.06
C SER A 305 -68.60 88.64 55.80
N ALA A 306 -68.60 89.26 54.60
CA ALA A 306 -68.34 88.56 53.35
C ALA A 306 -66.84 88.23 53.19
N LEU A 307 -65.95 89.13 53.62
CA LEU A 307 -64.51 88.93 53.53
C LEU A 307 -64.02 87.80 54.43
N ASP A 308 -64.55 87.69 55.66
CA ASP A 308 -64.12 86.64 56.61
C ASP A 308 -64.54 85.24 56.14
N ARG A 309 -65.77 85.08 55.65
CA ARG A 309 -66.23 83.81 55.03
C ARG A 309 -65.40 83.42 53.82
N GLN A 310 -64.96 84.40 53.04
CA GLN A 310 -64.12 84.13 51.88
C GLN A 310 -62.71 83.68 52.26
N ARG A 311 -62.18 84.12 53.41
CA ARG A 311 -60.90 83.63 53.96
C ARG A 311 -60.99 82.18 54.42
N GLU A 312 -62.03 81.83 55.18
CA GLU A 312 -62.24 80.44 55.66
C GLU A 312 -62.32 79.44 54.51
N ILE A 313 -63.06 79.78 53.43
CA ILE A 313 -63.18 78.93 52.24
C ILE A 313 -61.82 78.70 51.56
N GLN A 314 -60.91 79.68 51.58
CA GLN A 314 -59.59 79.54 50.96
C GLN A 314 -58.65 78.65 51.79
N GLU A 315 -58.73 78.72 53.12
CA GLU A 315 -57.94 77.87 54.01
C GLU A 315 -58.34 76.40 53.91
N GLU A 316 -59.64 76.11 53.83
CA GLU A 316 -60.13 74.75 53.60
C GLU A 316 -59.70 74.18 52.24
N LYS A 317 -59.67 75.02 51.18
CA LYS A 317 -59.18 74.61 49.87
C LYS A 317 -57.69 74.26 49.91
N LYS A 318 -56.89 75.01 50.66
CA LYS A 318 -55.45 74.74 50.83
C LYS A 318 -55.22 73.41 51.54
N ARG A 319 -55.92 73.14 52.65
CA ARG A 319 -55.81 71.86 53.37
C ARG A 319 -56.18 70.66 52.51
N LYS A 320 -57.29 70.75 51.77
CA LYS A 320 -57.73 69.69 50.84
C LYS A 320 -56.74 69.46 49.68
N PHE A 321 -56.05 70.51 49.24
CA PHE A 321 -55.00 70.40 48.23
C PHE A 321 -53.77 69.67 48.78
N ASP A 322 -53.30 70.06 49.96
CA ASP A 322 -52.12 69.45 50.60
C ASP A 322 -52.35 67.97 50.95
N GLU A 323 -53.55 67.60 51.40
CA GLU A 323 -53.96 66.20 51.63
C GLU A 323 -53.96 65.39 50.33
N LYS A 324 -54.41 66.00 49.22
CA LYS A 324 -54.43 65.37 47.91
C LYS A 324 -53.02 65.15 47.35
N GLU A 325 -52.09 66.10 47.57
CA GLU A 325 -50.68 65.94 47.15
C GLU A 325 -49.97 64.84 47.94
N LYS A 326 -50.16 64.77 49.27
CA LYS A 326 -49.57 63.69 50.09
C LYS A 326 -50.06 62.31 49.66
N ALA A 327 -51.37 62.15 49.47
CA ALA A 327 -51.95 60.89 48.98
C ALA A 327 -51.54 60.56 47.53
N ALA A 328 -51.13 61.54 46.72
CA ALA A 328 -50.56 61.29 45.39
C ALA A 328 -49.08 60.85 45.48
N ALA A 329 -48.31 61.45 46.40
CA ALA A 329 -46.91 61.09 46.63
C ALA A 329 -46.74 59.66 47.19
N GLU A 330 -47.59 59.25 48.14
CA GLU A 330 -47.58 57.88 48.69
C GLU A 330 -47.89 56.83 47.62
N ARG A 331 -48.91 57.08 46.79
CA ARG A 331 -49.23 56.21 45.64
C ARG A 331 -48.12 56.18 44.60
N ALA A 332 -47.44 57.30 44.36
CA ALA A 332 -46.30 57.35 43.45
C ALA A 332 -45.10 56.54 43.99
N ALA A 333 -44.85 56.56 45.31
CA ALA A 333 -43.80 55.77 45.93
C ALA A 333 -44.09 54.27 45.87
N GLU A 334 -45.33 53.85 46.15
CA GLU A 334 -45.76 52.45 46.05
C GLU A 334 -45.64 51.91 44.63
N ILE A 335 -46.08 52.70 43.63
CA ILE A 335 -45.92 52.36 42.21
C ILE A 335 -44.43 52.23 41.84
N ALA A 336 -43.57 53.13 42.32
CA ALA A 336 -42.14 53.08 42.05
C ALA A 336 -41.44 51.86 42.65
N GLU A 337 -41.84 51.39 43.84
CA GLU A 337 -41.31 50.14 44.41
C GLU A 337 -41.77 48.91 43.63
N ILE A 338 -43.06 48.84 43.30
CA ILE A 338 -43.61 47.76 42.46
C ILE A 338 -42.90 47.71 41.10
N ASP A 339 -42.63 48.87 40.49
CA ASP A 339 -41.92 48.93 39.22
C ASP A 339 -40.44 48.56 39.34
N ARG A 340 -39.76 48.90 40.46
CA ARG A 340 -38.40 48.43 40.74
C ARG A 340 -38.34 46.91 40.86
N GLU A 341 -39.26 46.30 41.60
CA GLU A 341 -39.32 44.84 41.73
C GLU A 341 -39.59 44.15 40.40
N LYS A 342 -40.52 44.69 39.59
CA LYS A 342 -40.78 44.18 38.24
C LYS A 342 -39.54 44.29 37.36
N THR A 343 -38.82 45.41 37.39
CA THR A 343 -37.58 45.58 36.60
C THR A 343 -36.47 44.66 37.08
N ALA A 344 -36.36 44.37 38.37
CA ALA A 344 -35.38 43.42 38.91
C ALA A 344 -35.68 41.99 38.45
N LYS A 345 -36.93 41.54 38.57
CA LYS A 345 -37.37 40.22 38.06
C LYS A 345 -37.13 40.08 36.55
N LEU A 346 -37.45 41.12 35.78
CA LEU A 346 -37.18 41.14 34.33
C LEU A 346 -35.67 41.08 34.01
N LYS A 347 -34.81 41.68 34.84
CA LYS A 347 -33.35 41.58 34.68
C LYS A 347 -32.86 40.17 34.97
N GLU A 348 -33.28 39.57 36.09
CA GLU A 348 -32.91 38.18 36.44
C GLU A 348 -33.37 37.18 35.38
N GLU A 349 -34.60 37.32 34.88
CA GLU A 349 -35.09 36.48 33.78
C GLU A 349 -34.27 36.68 32.49
N ASN A 350 -33.87 37.91 32.18
CA ASN A 350 -33.04 38.19 31.02
C ASN A 350 -31.62 37.65 31.19
N ASP A 351 -31.02 37.77 32.36
CA ASP A 351 -29.69 37.24 32.67
C ASP A 351 -29.68 35.71 32.63
N ALA A 352 -30.72 35.06 33.17
CA ALA A 352 -30.91 33.62 33.06
C ALA A 352 -31.07 33.16 31.59
N LYS A 353 -31.85 33.90 30.79
CA LYS A 353 -31.97 33.65 29.34
C LYS A 353 -30.63 33.85 28.62
N MET A 354 -29.84 34.86 28.99
CA MET A 354 -28.54 35.12 28.40
C MET A 354 -27.49 34.07 28.80
N ALA A 355 -27.50 33.62 30.05
CA ALA A 355 -26.65 32.52 30.52
C ALA A 355 -26.99 31.21 29.79
N ALA A 356 -28.28 30.85 29.69
CA ALA A 356 -28.71 29.67 28.93
C ALA A 356 -28.31 29.74 27.44
N ARG A 357 -28.37 30.93 26.83
CA ARG A 357 -27.87 31.16 25.46
C ARG A 357 -26.36 30.97 25.37
N GLN A 358 -25.59 31.49 26.33
CA GLN A 358 -24.14 31.33 26.37
C GLN A 358 -23.72 29.87 26.57
N ASP A 359 -24.39 29.14 27.46
CA ASP A 359 -24.11 27.72 27.70
C ASP A 359 -24.47 26.87 26.48
N SER A 360 -25.59 27.18 25.82
CA SER A 360 -25.94 26.57 24.53
C SER A 360 -24.86 26.84 23.46
N LEU A 361 -24.38 28.08 23.37
CA LEU A 361 -23.29 28.45 22.44
C LEU A 361 -21.99 27.70 22.75
N ARG A 362 -21.62 27.60 24.03
CA ARG A 362 -20.44 26.85 24.50
C ARG A 362 -20.59 25.36 24.19
N GLY A 363 -21.75 24.78 24.42
CA GLY A 363 -22.08 23.40 24.05
C GLY A 363 -21.90 23.16 22.55
N CYS A 364 -22.48 24.01 21.69
CA CYS A 364 -22.29 23.93 20.25
C CYS A 364 -20.81 24.02 19.83
N TYR A 365 -20.03 24.91 20.46
CA TYR A 365 -18.59 25.04 20.17
C TYR A 365 -17.81 23.79 20.59
N GLN A 366 -18.10 23.24 21.78
CA GLN A 366 -17.49 22.00 22.26
C GLN A 366 -17.83 20.81 21.35
N GLU A 367 -19.09 20.67 20.93
CA GLU A 367 -19.51 19.64 19.99
C GLU A 367 -18.78 19.72 18.65
N GLN A 368 -18.54 20.94 18.15
CA GLN A 368 -17.75 21.16 16.94
C GLN A 368 -16.29 20.74 17.12
N LEU A 369 -15.68 21.11 18.25
CA LEU A 369 -14.31 20.69 18.58
C LEU A 369 -14.20 19.17 18.71
N ASP A 370 -15.14 18.52 19.38
CA ASP A 370 -15.14 17.07 19.54
C ASP A 370 -15.44 16.35 18.23
N ARG A 371 -16.29 16.92 17.37
CA ARG A 371 -16.46 16.44 15.99
C ARG A 371 -15.14 16.53 15.22
N ARG A 372 -14.42 17.65 15.30
CA ARG A 372 -13.09 17.82 14.67
C ARG A 372 -12.09 16.82 15.21
N ARG A 373 -12.01 16.63 16.53
CA ARG A 373 -11.14 15.64 17.18
C ARG A 373 -11.45 14.21 16.71
N ARG A 374 -12.73 13.82 16.67
CA ARG A 374 -13.16 12.51 16.14
C ARG A 374 -12.79 12.31 14.67
N ILE A 375 -12.88 13.35 13.85
CA ILE A 375 -12.44 13.28 12.44
C ILE A 375 -10.93 13.06 12.37
N ILE A 376 -10.14 13.82 13.14
CA ILE A 376 -8.67 13.70 13.17
C ILE A 376 -8.25 12.31 13.68
N GLN A 377 -8.87 11.82 14.75
CA GLN A 377 -8.60 10.48 15.27
C GLN A 377 -8.93 9.38 14.26
N ARG A 378 -10.05 9.49 13.53
CA ARG A 378 -10.37 8.54 12.45
C ARG A 378 -9.37 8.61 11.30
N MET A 379 -8.90 9.81 10.93
CA MET A 379 -7.86 9.98 9.91
C MET A 379 -6.54 9.34 10.36
N ARG A 380 -6.08 9.64 11.58
CA ARG A 380 -4.86 9.06 12.16
C ARG A 380 -4.95 7.55 12.30
N GLY A 381 -6.08 7.01 12.74
CA GLY A 381 -6.30 5.56 12.82
C GLY A 381 -6.26 4.89 11.44
N ARG A 382 -6.83 5.53 10.40
CA ARG A 382 -6.76 5.03 9.02
C ARG A 382 -5.35 5.09 8.46
N GLU A 383 -4.60 6.15 8.75
CA GLU A 383 -3.20 6.30 8.36
C GLU A 383 -2.30 5.28 9.06
N HIS A 384 -2.46 5.11 10.37
CA HIS A 384 -1.76 4.10 11.15
C HIS A 384 -2.02 2.70 10.60
N TYR A 385 -3.28 2.34 10.34
CA TYR A 385 -3.64 1.06 9.72
C TYR A 385 -2.97 0.88 8.36
N LYS A 386 -2.97 1.91 7.50
CA LYS A 386 -2.29 1.85 6.19
C LYS A 386 -0.78 1.65 6.35
N ASN A 387 -0.16 2.31 7.32
CA ASN A 387 1.27 2.18 7.59
C ASN A 387 1.61 0.78 8.06
N VAL A 388 0.86 0.23 9.02
CA VAL A 388 1.03 -1.16 9.50
C VAL A 388 0.89 -2.15 8.34
N VAL A 389 -0.16 -2.02 7.51
CA VAL A 389 -0.36 -2.90 6.34
C VAL A 389 0.76 -2.73 5.30
N ALA A 390 1.26 -1.51 5.10
CA ALA A 390 2.37 -1.25 4.18
C ALA A 390 3.67 -1.88 4.68
N GLU A 391 3.96 -1.78 5.97
CA GLU A 391 5.11 -2.42 6.62
C GLU A 391 5.03 -3.95 6.54
N GLU A 392 3.86 -4.54 6.83
CA GLU A 392 3.64 -5.99 6.70
C GLU A 392 3.85 -6.47 5.26
N ARG A 393 3.31 -5.73 4.27
CA ARG A 393 3.53 -6.04 2.85
C ARG A 393 5.00 -5.90 2.46
N ALA A 394 5.68 -4.86 2.93
CA ALA A 394 7.10 -4.67 2.66
C ALA A 394 7.94 -5.82 3.23
N ARG A 395 7.67 -6.24 4.48
CA ARG A 395 8.31 -7.42 5.09
C ARG A 395 8.05 -8.69 4.29
N TYR A 396 6.80 -8.92 3.90
CA TYR A 396 6.42 -10.07 3.07
C TYR A 396 7.15 -10.07 1.72
N HIS A 397 7.14 -8.95 0.99
CA HIS A 397 7.86 -8.83 -0.27
C HIS A 397 9.37 -8.99 -0.11
N HIS A 398 9.96 -8.49 0.98
CA HIS A 398 11.38 -8.70 1.28
C HIS A 398 11.70 -10.18 1.48
N THR A 399 10.89 -10.92 2.24
CA THR A 399 11.08 -12.37 2.42
C THR A 399 10.90 -13.15 1.12
N LEU A 400 9.92 -12.80 0.28
CA LEU A 400 9.75 -13.41 -1.04
C LEU A 400 10.94 -13.15 -1.96
N LYS A 401 11.41 -11.90 -2.00
CA LYS A 401 12.61 -11.54 -2.76
C LYS A 401 13.83 -12.31 -2.27
N THR A 402 14.01 -12.41 -0.95
CA THR A 402 15.09 -13.21 -0.35
C THR A 402 15.02 -14.67 -0.81
N LYS A 403 13.83 -15.30 -0.82
CA LYS A 403 13.67 -16.68 -1.33
C LYS A 403 14.06 -16.80 -2.80
N HIS A 404 13.62 -15.86 -3.64
CA HIS A 404 13.95 -15.84 -5.06
C HIS A 404 15.45 -15.66 -5.29
N ASP A 405 16.08 -14.73 -4.57
CA ASP A 405 17.51 -14.45 -4.69
C ASP A 405 18.35 -15.68 -4.26
N LEU A 406 17.92 -16.39 -3.19
CA LEU A 406 18.54 -17.66 -2.77
C LEU A 406 18.41 -18.75 -3.85
N GLN A 407 17.26 -18.86 -4.52
CA GLN A 407 17.08 -19.81 -5.63
C GLN A 407 17.95 -19.48 -6.84
N LEU A 408 18.12 -18.20 -7.15
CA LEU A 408 19.00 -17.75 -8.23
C LEU A 408 20.47 -18.04 -7.89
N GLN A 409 20.87 -17.77 -6.65
CA GLN A 409 22.20 -18.13 -6.14
C GLN A 409 22.46 -19.63 -6.25
N ASP A 410 21.50 -20.48 -5.86
CA ASP A 410 21.61 -21.94 -6.02
C ASP A 410 21.87 -22.35 -7.48
N HIS A 411 21.18 -21.71 -8.42
CA HIS A 411 21.37 -22.00 -9.84
C HIS A 411 22.78 -21.62 -10.31
N LEU A 412 23.25 -20.44 -9.92
CA LEU A 412 24.60 -19.96 -10.24
C LEU A 412 25.67 -20.86 -9.61
N GLU A 413 25.54 -21.20 -8.33
CA GLU A 413 26.45 -22.12 -7.63
C GLU A 413 26.49 -23.50 -8.31
N ASN A 414 25.36 -24.03 -8.76
CA ASN A 414 25.35 -25.31 -9.46
C ASN A 414 26.01 -25.23 -10.84
N VAL A 415 25.85 -24.12 -11.57
CA VAL A 415 26.57 -23.89 -12.84
C VAL A 415 28.08 -23.81 -12.59
N GLU A 416 28.51 -23.10 -11.55
CA GLU A 416 29.92 -23.03 -11.15
C GLU A 416 30.46 -24.39 -10.71
N ARG A 417 29.68 -25.16 -9.96
CA ARG A 417 30.03 -26.53 -9.57
C ARG A 417 30.29 -27.42 -10.79
N ILE A 418 29.39 -27.38 -11.79
CA ILE A 418 29.56 -28.14 -13.04
C ILE A 418 30.84 -27.70 -13.75
N ARG A 419 31.11 -26.39 -13.86
CA ARG A 419 32.35 -25.89 -14.44
C ARG A 419 33.60 -26.41 -13.70
N ARG A 420 33.57 -26.44 -12.37
CA ARG A 420 34.68 -26.99 -11.56
C ARG A 420 34.89 -28.48 -11.80
N VAL A 421 33.81 -29.26 -11.96
CA VAL A 421 33.90 -30.68 -12.35
C VAL A 421 34.54 -30.81 -13.73
N ASP A 422 34.07 -30.03 -14.71
CA ASP A 422 34.60 -30.05 -16.08
C ASP A 422 36.08 -29.68 -16.11
N ASP A 423 36.49 -28.65 -15.37
CA ASP A 423 37.89 -28.25 -15.22
C ASP A 423 38.74 -29.35 -14.60
N TYR A 424 38.25 -30.02 -13.55
CA TYR A 424 38.94 -31.15 -12.95
C TYR A 424 39.07 -32.34 -13.92
N THR A 425 38.01 -32.66 -14.66
CA THR A 425 38.07 -33.75 -15.67
C THR A 425 39.04 -33.41 -16.80
N ARG A 426 39.09 -32.15 -17.23
CA ARG A 426 40.05 -31.65 -18.21
C ARG A 426 41.48 -31.76 -17.69
N LEU A 427 41.75 -31.31 -16.47
CA LEU A 427 43.08 -31.44 -15.85
C LEU A 427 43.51 -32.90 -15.73
N LYS A 428 42.60 -33.79 -15.34
CA LYS A 428 42.87 -35.23 -15.27
C LYS A 428 43.18 -35.83 -16.65
N LEU A 429 42.49 -35.39 -17.70
CA LEU A 429 42.77 -35.80 -19.07
C LEU A 429 44.14 -35.28 -19.54
N MET A 430 44.46 -34.00 -19.29
CA MET A 430 45.75 -33.43 -19.65
C MET A 430 46.90 -34.17 -18.97
N ARG A 431 46.79 -34.44 -17.66
CA ARG A 431 47.79 -35.23 -16.93
C ARG A 431 47.95 -36.64 -17.50
N LYS A 432 46.85 -37.27 -17.91
CA LYS A 432 46.90 -38.58 -18.56
C LYS A 432 47.62 -38.52 -19.91
N ILE A 433 47.40 -37.46 -20.69
CA ILE A 433 48.11 -37.24 -21.96
C ILE A 433 49.60 -37.04 -21.70
N GLU A 434 49.96 -36.20 -20.71
CA GLU A 434 51.36 -35.98 -20.31
C GLU A 434 52.03 -37.30 -19.88
N ASP A 435 51.38 -38.11 -19.03
CA ASP A 435 51.88 -39.42 -18.61
C ASP A 435 52.03 -40.40 -19.80
N GLU A 436 51.17 -40.31 -20.81
CA GLU A 436 51.26 -41.12 -22.03
C GLU A 436 52.37 -40.63 -22.98
N ASP A 437 52.54 -39.31 -23.10
CA ASP A 437 53.59 -38.67 -23.89
C ASP A 437 54.98 -38.97 -23.30
N GLU A 438 55.14 -38.91 -21.97
CA GLU A 438 56.38 -39.31 -21.29
C GLU A 438 56.73 -40.78 -21.56
N ARG A 439 55.74 -41.67 -21.50
CA ARG A 439 55.93 -43.09 -21.84
C ARG A 439 56.29 -43.28 -23.30
N PHE A 440 55.67 -42.52 -24.20
CA PHE A 440 55.96 -42.59 -25.62
C PHE A 440 57.38 -42.12 -25.93
N GLU A 441 57.83 -41.01 -25.32
CA GLU A 441 59.21 -40.54 -25.46
C GLU A 441 60.21 -41.56 -24.88
N HIS A 442 59.94 -42.18 -23.73
CA HIS A 442 60.79 -43.26 -23.21
C HIS A 442 60.90 -44.45 -24.19
N ILE A 443 59.78 -44.91 -24.76
CA ILE A 443 59.77 -46.00 -25.75
C ILE A 443 60.53 -45.59 -27.03
N LYS A 444 60.44 -44.32 -27.42
CA LYS A 444 61.13 -43.78 -28.60
C LYS A 444 62.63 -43.68 -28.37
N GLU A 445 63.07 -43.25 -27.19
CA GLU A 445 64.47 -43.25 -26.75
C GLU A 445 65.04 -44.68 -26.72
N GLU A 446 64.34 -45.63 -26.09
CA GLU A 446 64.73 -47.05 -26.10
C GLU A 446 64.86 -47.61 -27.52
N ARG A 447 63.91 -47.26 -28.41
CA ARG A 447 63.96 -47.68 -29.80
C ARG A 447 65.13 -47.07 -30.55
N GLN A 448 65.44 -45.79 -30.34
CA GLN A 448 66.59 -45.13 -30.94
C GLN A 448 67.89 -45.76 -30.46
N PHE A 449 68.02 -46.01 -29.14
CA PHE A 449 69.14 -46.71 -28.55
C PHE A 449 69.35 -48.10 -29.18
N LEU A 450 68.27 -48.88 -29.40
CA LEU A 450 68.36 -50.18 -30.08
C LEU A 450 68.81 -50.06 -31.55
N ILE A 451 68.35 -49.03 -32.28
CA ILE A 451 68.77 -48.80 -33.67
C ILE A 451 70.24 -48.40 -33.72
N GLU A 452 70.70 -47.52 -32.84
CA GLU A 452 72.09 -47.10 -32.72
C GLU A 452 72.98 -48.28 -32.34
N SER A 453 72.60 -49.06 -31.32
CA SER A 453 73.28 -50.30 -30.95
C SER A 453 73.37 -51.27 -32.13
N ARG A 454 72.32 -51.40 -32.96
CA ARG A 454 72.35 -52.22 -34.18
C ARG A 454 73.29 -51.67 -35.25
N LYS A 455 73.34 -50.35 -35.45
CA LYS A 455 74.28 -49.69 -36.37
C LYS A 455 75.71 -49.89 -35.91
N GLU A 456 75.99 -49.73 -34.62
CA GLU A 456 77.30 -49.96 -34.02
C GLU A 456 77.73 -51.42 -34.15
N MET A 457 76.86 -52.38 -33.83
CA MET A 457 77.13 -53.80 -34.05
C MET A 457 77.39 -54.11 -35.53
N GLY A 458 76.61 -53.51 -36.44
CA GLY A 458 76.81 -53.63 -37.88
C GLY A 458 78.15 -53.05 -38.34
N HIS A 459 78.52 -51.88 -37.83
CA HIS A 459 79.81 -51.24 -38.12
C HIS A 459 80.98 -52.05 -37.55
N GLN A 460 80.86 -52.56 -36.33
CA GLN A 460 81.85 -53.45 -35.73
C GLN A 460 81.98 -54.76 -36.52
N ALA A 461 80.88 -55.36 -36.97
CA ALA A 461 80.91 -56.55 -37.82
C ALA A 461 81.57 -56.27 -39.17
N PHE A 462 81.28 -55.11 -39.78
CA PHE A 462 81.94 -54.66 -41.01
C PHE A 462 83.45 -54.47 -40.81
N LEU A 463 83.87 -53.79 -39.73
CA LEU A 463 85.28 -53.63 -39.39
C LEU A 463 85.97 -54.96 -39.12
N ARG A 464 85.30 -55.92 -38.45
CA ARG A 464 85.82 -57.28 -38.27
C ARG A 464 86.02 -57.97 -39.61
N LYS A 465 85.05 -57.88 -40.53
CA LYS A 465 85.18 -58.44 -41.89
C LYS A 465 86.32 -57.78 -42.66
N PHE A 466 86.47 -56.47 -42.58
CA PHE A 466 87.57 -55.75 -43.23
C PHE A 466 88.93 -56.18 -42.68
N ARG A 467 89.08 -56.24 -41.34
CA ARG A 467 90.30 -56.73 -40.68
C ARG A 467 90.60 -58.18 -41.02
N MET A 468 89.57 -59.03 -41.11
CA MET A 468 89.72 -60.42 -41.52
C MET A 468 90.17 -60.54 -42.98
N ASN A 469 89.58 -59.75 -43.89
CA ASN A 469 90.01 -59.70 -45.29
C ASN A 469 91.45 -59.20 -45.42
N GLU A 470 91.84 -58.14 -44.69
CA GLU A 470 93.20 -57.64 -44.67
C GLU A 470 94.19 -58.68 -44.13
N ALA A 471 93.82 -59.44 -43.10
CA ALA A 471 94.62 -60.54 -42.59
C ALA A 471 94.75 -61.70 -43.61
N ILE A 472 93.68 -62.03 -44.35
CA ILE A 472 93.70 -63.02 -45.43
C ILE A 472 94.57 -62.54 -46.61
N ASP A 473 94.49 -61.27 -46.99
CA ASP A 473 95.31 -60.70 -48.07
C ASP A 473 96.80 -60.65 -47.67
N ARG A 474 97.10 -60.28 -46.42
CA ARG A 474 98.47 -60.39 -45.87
C ARG A 474 98.97 -61.83 -45.82
N MET A 475 98.11 -62.79 -45.49
CA MET A 475 98.43 -64.22 -45.52
C MET A 475 98.74 -64.70 -46.95
N ARG A 476 97.98 -64.26 -47.96
CA ARG A 476 98.25 -64.57 -49.38
C ARG A 476 99.61 -64.06 -49.85
N ILE A 477 100.06 -62.91 -49.34
CA ILE A 477 101.35 -62.30 -49.69
C ILE A 477 102.51 -62.97 -48.93
N THR A 478 102.31 -63.31 -47.65
CA THR A 478 103.41 -63.73 -46.75
C THR A 478 103.48 -65.25 -46.51
N ASN A 479 102.48 -66.02 -46.96
CA ASN A 479 102.35 -67.48 -46.81
C ASN A 479 102.46 -68.01 -45.36
N LYS A 480 102.31 -67.14 -44.36
CA LYS A 480 102.33 -67.48 -42.94
C LYS A 480 100.98 -67.12 -42.33
N MET A 481 100.35 -68.08 -41.65
CA MET A 481 99.14 -67.84 -40.86
C MET A 481 99.50 -66.98 -39.65
N ASP A 482 99.00 -65.76 -39.62
CA ASP A 482 99.21 -64.84 -38.52
C ASP A 482 98.27 -65.24 -37.34
N LYS A 483 98.81 -65.42 -36.13
CA LYS A 483 98.02 -65.79 -34.92
C LYS A 483 96.96 -64.74 -34.53
N SER A 484 96.93 -63.62 -35.24
CA SER A 484 95.96 -62.54 -35.08
C SER A 484 94.56 -62.90 -35.61
N LEU A 485 94.44 -63.88 -36.52
CA LEU A 485 93.16 -64.24 -37.16
C LEU A 485 92.13 -64.81 -36.18
N ASP A 486 92.53 -65.69 -35.25
CA ASP A 486 91.64 -66.21 -34.19
C ASP A 486 91.16 -65.10 -33.24
N SER A 487 92.03 -64.15 -32.89
CA SER A 487 91.68 -63.04 -32.00
C SER A 487 90.71 -62.02 -32.61
N ILE A 488 90.66 -61.95 -33.96
CA ILE A 488 89.80 -61.05 -34.73
C ILE A 488 88.42 -61.68 -34.96
N VAL A 489 88.35 -63.00 -35.15
CA VAL A 489 87.10 -63.76 -35.34
C VAL A 489 86.30 -63.88 -34.05
N ASP A 490 86.95 -64.15 -32.91
CA ASP A 490 86.28 -64.30 -31.61
C ASP A 490 85.87 -63.00 -30.92
N GLY A 491 86.10 -61.85 -31.58
CA GLY A 491 85.58 -60.58 -31.08
C GLY A 491 86.11 -60.19 -29.71
N GLY A 492 87.44 -60.18 -29.52
CA GLY A 492 88.07 -59.44 -28.43
C GLY A 492 87.52 -59.69 -27.02
N GLY A 493 87.10 -60.91 -26.69
CA GLY A 493 86.78 -61.32 -25.32
C GLY A 493 88.03 -61.82 -24.61
N LYS A 494 88.77 -60.96 -23.92
CA LYS A 494 89.86 -61.40 -23.03
C LYS A 494 89.29 -62.33 -21.95
N SER A 495 89.87 -63.52 -21.86
CA SER A 495 89.89 -64.45 -20.72
C SER A 495 89.60 -63.77 -19.37
N ARG A 496 88.40 -63.97 -18.82
CA ARG A 496 88.09 -63.68 -17.42
C ARG A 496 88.68 -64.78 -16.56
N ARG A 497 89.95 -64.59 -16.19
CA ARG A 497 90.64 -65.34 -15.14
C ARG A 497 89.87 -65.15 -13.83
N ARG A 498 89.24 -66.22 -13.33
CA ARG A 498 88.66 -66.32 -11.97
C ARG A 498 89.70 -65.80 -10.95
N LYS A 499 89.42 -64.66 -10.32
CA LYS A 499 90.15 -64.23 -9.12
C LYS A 499 89.27 -64.58 -7.91
N LYS A 500 89.71 -65.62 -7.21
CA LYS A 500 89.23 -66.06 -5.90
C LYS A 500 89.68 -65.00 -4.90
N ASN A 501 88.76 -64.19 -4.37
CA ASN A 501 89.01 -63.40 -3.17
C ASN A 501 88.39 -64.14 -1.99
N ALA A 502 89.27 -64.56 -1.11
CA ALA A 502 88.98 -65.04 0.22
C ALA A 502 89.30 -63.89 1.19
N VAL A 503 88.42 -63.72 2.18
CA VAL A 503 88.68 -63.29 3.57
C VAL A 503 88.93 -61.80 3.82
N ASP A 504 87.96 -61.18 4.51
CA ASP A 504 88.03 -60.45 5.80
C ASP A 504 86.67 -59.68 5.92
N GLY A 505 85.84 -59.77 6.96
CA GLY A 505 86.11 -60.09 8.36
C GLY A 505 86.25 -58.80 9.16
N GLU A 506 85.13 -58.11 9.42
CA GLU A 506 84.88 -57.04 10.43
C GLU A 506 83.49 -56.46 10.08
N GLY A 507 82.48 -56.33 10.95
CA GLY A 507 82.52 -56.15 12.40
C GLY A 507 82.17 -54.70 12.72
N GLU A 508 81.02 -54.51 13.38
CA GLU A 508 80.58 -53.32 14.12
C GLU A 508 79.78 -52.21 13.40
N GLY A 509 78.66 -51.83 14.06
CA GLY A 509 78.08 -50.49 14.01
C GLY A 509 76.65 -50.40 13.56
#